data_AF-A0A938DSK3-F1
#
_entry.id   AF-A0A938DSK3-F1
#
_cell.length_a   1.000
_cell.length_b   1.000
_cell.length_c   1.000
_cell.angle_alpha   90.00
_cell.angle_beta   90.00
_cell.angle_gamma   90.00
#
_symmetry.space_group_name_H-M   'P 1'
#
loop_
_entity.id
_entity.type
_entity.pdbx_description
1 polymer ?
#
loop_
_entity_poly.entity_id
_entity_poly.type
_entity_poly.pdbx_seq_one_letter_code
_entity_poly.pdbx_strand_id
1 'polypeptide(L)'
;MNERRWFNSRQPQTLVIAQFLLYFDAVFLALAALGWNNDYDFPTDGMFARLVFLAAAAANAFGAFGVANEMKRGYQVAVVASFLPIAVRFVIVVLYGSVIANATFYLLPGGILNAIFVYALIALVLHRQSRDYQQSYFA
;
A
#
# COMPACT_ATOMS: atom_id res chain seq x y z
N MET A 1 19.21 -22.44 -8.55
CA MET A 1 18.83 -21.33 -7.66
C MET A 1 17.70 -20.57 -8.34
N ASN A 2 16.50 -20.49 -7.76
CA ASN A 2 15.50 -19.55 -8.27
C ASN A 2 15.98 -18.15 -7.92
N GLU A 3 16.38 -17.39 -8.93
CA GLU A 3 16.83 -16.02 -8.75
C GLU A 3 15.64 -15.18 -8.28
N ARG A 4 15.79 -14.51 -7.13
CA ARG A 4 14.73 -13.65 -6.62
C ARG A 4 14.61 -12.44 -7.53
N ARG A 5 13.38 -12.16 -7.97
CA ARG A 5 13.09 -11.08 -8.90
C ARG A 5 12.44 -9.90 -8.19
N TRP A 6 12.79 -8.70 -8.62
CA TRP A 6 12.12 -7.46 -8.18
C TRP A 6 10.88 -7.15 -9.00
N PHE A 7 10.83 -7.66 -10.24
CA PHE A 7 9.76 -7.42 -11.18
C PHE A 7 9.41 -8.71 -11.94
N ASN A 8 8.13 -8.93 -12.23
CA ASN A 8 7.68 -10.09 -12.99
C ASN A 8 6.67 -9.69 -14.07
N SER A 9 7.16 -9.59 -15.32
CA SER A 9 6.33 -9.26 -16.48
C SER A 9 5.40 -10.39 -16.94
N ARG A 10 5.51 -11.60 -16.37
CA ARG A 10 4.67 -12.75 -16.73
C ARG A 10 3.33 -12.77 -15.98
N GLN A 11 3.13 -11.82 -15.08
CA GLN A 11 1.90 -11.67 -14.32
C GLN A 11 0.82 -11.01 -15.17
N PRO A 12 -0.47 -11.21 -14.82
CA PRO A 12 -1.54 -10.46 -15.47
C PRO A 12 -1.32 -8.95 -15.28
N GLN A 13 -1.76 -8.17 -16.27
CA GLN A 13 -1.58 -6.71 -16.30
C GLN A 13 -2.01 -6.03 -15.00
N THR A 14 -3.09 -6.52 -14.39
CA THR A 14 -3.61 -6.01 -13.11
C THR A 14 -2.61 -6.14 -11.96
N LEU A 15 -1.96 -7.29 -11.84
CA LEU A 15 -0.98 -7.56 -10.80
C LEU A 15 0.36 -6.85 -11.07
N VAL A 16 0.73 -6.72 -12.34
CA VAL A 16 1.90 -5.92 -12.76
C VAL A 16 1.73 -4.45 -12.35
N ILE A 17 0.57 -3.85 -12.62
CA ILE A 17 0.29 -2.47 -12.23
C ILE A 17 0.26 -2.35 -10.70
N ALA A 18 -0.39 -3.29 -10.00
CA ALA A 18 -0.40 -3.30 -8.54
C ALA A 18 1.01 -3.35 -7.93
N GLN A 19 1.91 -4.15 -8.51
CA GLN A 19 3.30 -4.22 -8.09
C GLN A 19 4.01 -2.87 -8.21
N PHE A 20 3.82 -2.14 -9.32
CA PHE A 20 4.39 -0.81 -9.46
C PHE A 20 3.82 0.18 -8.45
N LEU A 21 2.50 0.18 -8.24
CA LEU A 21 1.85 1.07 -7.27
C LEU A 21 2.37 0.82 -5.85
N LEU A 22 2.52 -0.44 -5.43
CA LEU A 22 3.11 -0.78 -4.13
C LEU A 22 4.56 -0.29 -4.01
N TYR A 23 5.38 -0.39 -5.05
CA TYR A 23 6.73 0.15 -5.02
C TYR A 23 6.75 1.68 -4.95
N PHE A 24 5.87 2.36 -5.68
CA PHE A 24 5.75 3.82 -5.60
C PHE A 24 5.30 4.26 -4.20
N ASP A 25 4.28 3.61 -3.63
CA ASP A 25 3.84 3.89 -2.26
C ASP A 25 4.97 3.66 -1.26
N ALA A 26 5.75 2.57 -1.40
CA ALA A 26 6.89 2.32 -0.53
C ALA A 26 7.93 3.46 -0.59
N VAL A 27 8.22 3.98 -1.79
CA VAL A 27 9.16 5.10 -1.96
C VAL A 27 8.61 6.37 -1.31
N PHE A 28 7.36 6.75 -1.57
CA PHE A 28 6.79 7.98 -1.00
C PHE A 28 6.61 7.89 0.51
N LEU A 29 6.26 6.72 1.06
CA LEU A 29 6.22 6.49 2.51
C LEU A 29 7.61 6.59 3.14
N ALA A 30 8.64 6.07 2.47
CA ALA A 30 10.02 6.22 2.94
C ALA A 30 10.48 7.68 2.92
N LEU A 31 10.15 8.43 1.85
CA LEU A 31 10.43 9.87 1.76
C LEU A 31 9.70 10.65 2.86
N ALA A 32 8.42 10.35 3.11
CA ALA A 32 7.64 10.95 4.19
C ALA A 32 8.27 10.68 5.57
N ALA A 33 8.76 9.45 5.81
CA ALA A 33 9.48 9.12 7.04
C ALA A 33 10.77 9.94 7.23
N LEU A 34 11.39 10.40 6.14
CA LEU A 34 12.57 11.26 6.12
C LEU A 34 12.22 12.75 6.20
N GLY A 35 10.93 13.12 6.26
CA GLY A 35 10.46 14.50 6.36
C GLY A 35 10.29 15.21 5.01
N TRP A 36 10.31 14.47 3.89
CA TRP A 36 10.00 15.04 2.57
C TRP A 36 8.49 15.26 2.43
N ASN A 37 8.08 16.49 2.07
CA ASN A 37 6.72 16.92 1.69
C ASN A 37 5.61 15.95 2.10
N ASN A 38 5.03 16.17 3.27
CA ASN A 38 4.02 15.28 3.82
C ASN A 38 2.62 15.70 3.36
N ASP A 39 2.29 15.38 2.10
CA ASP A 39 0.90 15.43 1.59
C ASP A 39 -0.01 14.40 2.28
N TYR A 40 0.55 13.60 3.18
CA TYR A 40 -0.15 12.55 3.91
C TYR A 40 -1.09 13.05 5.01
N ASP A 41 -1.32 14.36 5.17
CA ASP A 41 -2.16 15.01 6.21
C ASP A 41 -1.93 14.47 7.64
N PHE A 42 -0.83 13.76 7.85
CA PHE A 42 -0.57 12.96 9.03
C PHE A 42 0.66 13.53 9.73
N PRO A 43 0.64 13.69 11.07
CA PRO A 43 1.77 14.24 11.79
C PRO A 43 3.00 13.34 11.59
N THR A 44 3.98 13.84 10.84
CA THR A 44 5.28 13.18 10.62
C THR A 44 6.32 13.62 11.65
N ASP A 45 5.94 14.57 12.49
CA ASP A 45 6.76 15.14 13.54
C ASP A 45 6.75 14.22 14.76
N GLY A 46 7.71 13.30 14.78
CA GLY A 46 7.94 12.41 15.91
C GLY A 46 8.57 11.09 15.49
N MET A 47 9.46 10.55 16.33
CA MET A 47 10.14 9.28 16.04
C MET A 47 9.13 8.14 15.83
N PHE A 48 8.05 8.10 16.61
CA PHE A 48 7.00 7.09 16.46
C PHE A 48 6.32 7.16 15.09
N ALA A 49 5.92 8.35 14.63
CA ALA A 49 5.32 8.53 13.32
C ALA A 49 6.25 8.06 12.20
N ARG A 50 7.53 8.45 12.24
CA ARG A 50 8.53 8.02 11.25
C ARG A 50 8.71 6.51 11.21
N LEU A 51 8.69 5.84 12.35
CA LEU A 51 8.75 4.37 12.41
C LEU A 51 7.52 3.71 11.78
N VAL A 52 6.33 4.28 11.98
CA VAL A 52 5.09 3.80 11.33
C VAL A 52 5.18 3.94 9.81
N PHE A 53 5.67 5.08 9.31
CA PHE A 53 5.88 5.28 7.86
C PHE A 53 6.92 4.31 7.28
N LEU A 54 8.03 4.07 7.99
CA LEU A 54 9.04 3.09 7.57
C LEU A 54 8.49 1.66 7.58
N ALA A 55 7.68 1.30 8.58
CA ALA A 55 7.03 0.00 8.64
C ALA A 55 6.04 -0.17 7.48
N ALA A 56 5.25 0.87 7.18
CA ALA A 56 4.33 0.88 6.03
C ALA A 56 5.09 0.80 4.70
N ALA A 57 6.22 1.51 4.56
CA ALA A 57 7.09 1.43 3.39
C ALA A 57 7.65 0.01 3.21
N ALA A 58 8.14 -0.60 4.29
CA ALA A 58 8.63 -1.97 4.28
C ALA A 58 7.53 -2.98 3.93
N ALA A 59 6.31 -2.79 4.44
CA ALA A 59 5.16 -3.63 4.10
C ALA A 59 4.80 -3.54 2.61
N ASN A 60 4.75 -2.33 2.05
CA ASN A 60 4.48 -2.12 0.62
C ASN A 60 5.59 -2.72 -0.25
N ALA A 61 6.86 -2.48 0.08
CA ALA A 61 8.00 -3.05 -0.64
C ALA A 61 8.04 -4.58 -0.56
N PHE A 62 7.79 -5.15 0.62
CA PHE A 62 7.71 -6.60 0.80
C PHE A 62 6.51 -7.20 0.07
N GLY A 63 5.37 -6.51 0.07
CA GLY A 63 4.20 -6.90 -0.71
C GLY A 63 4.51 -6.95 -2.20
N ALA A 64 5.10 -5.89 -2.76
CA ALA A 64 5.50 -5.82 -4.16
C ALA A 64 6.53 -6.89 -4.55
N PHE A 65 7.57 -7.06 -3.71
CA PHE A 65 8.61 -8.06 -3.91
C PHE A 65 8.06 -9.48 -3.79
N GLY A 66 7.22 -9.74 -2.80
CA GLY A 66 6.59 -11.03 -2.59
C GLY A 66 5.62 -11.38 -3.72
N VAL A 67 4.86 -10.40 -4.23
CA VAL A 67 4.08 -10.54 -5.46
C VAL A 67 4.99 -10.89 -6.63
N ALA A 68 6.13 -10.21 -6.81
CA ALA A 68 7.10 -10.52 -7.87
C ALA A 68 7.50 -11.99 -7.82
N ASN A 69 7.79 -12.50 -6.63
CA ASN A 69 8.29 -13.85 -6.41
C ASN A 69 7.16 -14.89 -6.23
N GLU A 70 5.91 -14.56 -6.57
CA GLU A 70 4.75 -15.47 -6.48
C GLU A 70 4.58 -16.09 -5.08
N MET A 71 4.87 -15.31 -4.04
CA MET A 71 4.78 -15.76 -2.65
C MET A 71 3.38 -15.48 -2.11
N LYS A 72 2.67 -16.50 -1.58
CA LYS A 72 1.33 -16.30 -1.00
C LYS A 72 1.31 -15.25 0.12
N ARG A 73 2.31 -15.31 1.00
CA ARG A 73 2.48 -14.32 2.08
C ARG A 73 2.75 -12.91 1.55
N GLY A 74 3.49 -12.81 0.45
CA GLY A 74 3.74 -11.54 -0.24
C GLY A 74 2.44 -10.89 -0.73
N TYR A 75 1.58 -11.69 -1.38
CA TYR A 75 0.27 -11.22 -1.81
C TYR A 75 -0.63 -10.81 -0.64
N GLN A 76 -0.65 -11.58 0.45
CA GLN A 76 -1.41 -11.21 1.64
C GLN A 76 -0.93 -9.88 2.23
N VAL A 77 0.39 -9.67 2.32
CA VAL A 77 0.95 -8.39 2.76
C VAL A 77 0.59 -7.28 1.79
N ALA A 78 0.65 -7.51 0.47
CA ALA A 78 0.23 -6.52 -0.53
C ALA A 78 -1.24 -6.11 -0.38
N VAL A 79 -2.14 -7.07 -0.13
CA VAL A 79 -3.56 -6.79 0.18
C VAL A 79 -3.64 -5.89 1.41
N VAL A 80 -3.05 -6.29 2.53
CA VAL A 80 -3.11 -5.50 3.78
C VAL A 80 -2.49 -4.11 3.59
N ALA A 81 -1.34 -4.02 2.92
CA ALA A 81 -0.63 -2.79 2.66
C ALA A 81 -1.46 -1.80 1.84
N SER A 82 -2.23 -2.28 0.85
CA SER A 82 -3.11 -1.43 0.03
C SER A 82 -4.19 -0.70 0.83
N PHE A 83 -4.60 -1.23 1.98
CA PHE A 83 -5.58 -0.60 2.86
C PHE A 83 -4.97 0.32 3.92
N LEU A 84 -3.64 0.32 4.12
CA LEU A 84 -2.99 1.12 5.17
C LEU A 84 -3.33 2.62 5.12
N PRO A 85 -3.34 3.28 3.95
CA PRO A 85 -3.64 4.72 3.88
C PRO A 85 -5.02 5.07 4.45
N ILE A 86 -6.00 4.19 4.30
CA ILE A 86 -7.36 4.37 4.78
C ILE A 86 -7.48 3.92 6.23
N ALA A 87 -6.96 2.73 6.55
CA ALA A 87 -7.11 2.10 7.87
C ALA A 87 -6.49 2.95 8.99
N VAL A 88 -5.28 3.47 8.79
CA VAL A 88 -4.59 4.28 9.80
C VAL A 88 -5.37 5.57 10.08
N ARG A 89 -5.82 6.27 9.02
CA ARG A 89 -6.61 7.51 9.15
C ARG A 89 -7.95 7.26 9.83
N PHE A 90 -8.62 6.17 9.49
CA PHE A 90 -9.89 5.79 10.11
C PHE A 90 -9.72 5.54 11.62
N VAL A 91 -8.68 4.80 12.03
CA VAL A 91 -8.39 4.56 13.46
C VAL A 91 -8.17 5.87 14.22
N ILE A 92 -7.41 6.82 13.66
CA ILE A 92 -7.21 8.13 14.29
C ILE A 92 -8.53 8.85 14.49
N VAL A 93 -9.38 8.87 13.46
CA VAL A 93 -10.67 9.56 13.53
C VAL A 93 -11.56 8.93 14.59
N VAL A 94 -11.54 7.60 14.74
CA VAL A 94 -12.28 6.90 15.81
C VAL A 94 -11.75 7.25 17.20
N LEU A 95 -10.43 7.39 17.35
CA LEU A 95 -9.78 7.62 18.64
C LEU A 95 -9.81 9.09 19.11
N TYR A 96 -9.71 10.05 18.19
CA TYR A 96 -9.42 11.45 18.51
C TYR A 96 -10.38 12.45 17.85
N GLY A 97 -11.33 12.00 17.04
CA GLY A 97 -12.18 12.88 16.24
C GLY A 97 -13.64 12.45 16.16
N SER A 98 -14.42 13.21 15.40
CA SER A 98 -15.77 12.84 15.00
C SER A 98 -15.72 12.09 13.66
N VAL A 99 -16.26 10.88 13.62
CA VAL A 99 -16.30 10.04 12.41
C VAL A 99 -17.00 10.76 11.26
N ILE A 100 -18.14 11.38 11.51
CA ILE A 100 -18.94 12.01 10.45
C ILE A 100 -18.26 13.30 9.96
N ALA A 101 -17.74 14.13 10.87
CA ALA A 101 -17.12 15.40 10.50
C ALA A 101 -15.81 15.24 9.72
N ASN A 102 -15.13 14.10 9.88
CA ASN A 102 -13.83 13.83 9.25
C ASN A 102 -13.92 12.81 8.11
N ALA A 103 -15.10 12.62 7.51
CA ALA A 103 -15.32 11.71 6.38
C ALA A 103 -14.30 11.89 5.26
N THR A 104 -14.06 13.15 4.87
CA THR A 104 -13.11 13.50 3.82
C THR A 104 -11.68 13.07 4.15
N PHE A 105 -11.26 13.17 5.43
CA PHE A 105 -9.89 12.86 5.84
C PHE A 105 -9.53 11.39 5.64
N TYR A 106 -10.43 10.45 5.97
CA TYR A 106 -10.14 9.02 5.81
C TYR A 106 -10.59 8.44 4.46
N LEU A 107 -11.59 9.04 3.78
CA LEU A 107 -12.04 8.57 2.46
C LEU A 107 -11.18 9.11 1.30
N LEU A 108 -10.56 10.27 1.45
CA LEU A 108 -9.68 10.87 0.45
C LEU A 108 -8.26 11.00 1.01
N PRO A 109 -7.53 9.89 1.18
CA PRO A 109 -6.18 9.92 1.68
C PRO A 109 -5.29 10.76 0.76
N GLY A 110 -4.70 11.85 1.27
CA GLY A 110 -3.81 12.74 0.52
C GLY A 110 -4.50 13.52 -0.60
N GLY A 111 -5.82 13.74 -0.49
CA GLY A 111 -6.62 14.42 -1.50
C GLY A 111 -7.04 13.52 -2.67
N ILE A 112 -7.75 14.10 -3.63
CA ILE A 112 -8.44 13.33 -4.68
C ILE A 112 -7.48 12.56 -5.60
N LEU A 113 -6.34 13.15 -5.95
CA LEU A 113 -5.36 12.51 -6.83
C LEU A 113 -4.73 11.29 -6.17
N ASN A 114 -4.28 11.41 -4.92
CA ASN A 114 -3.70 10.29 -4.19
C ASN A 114 -4.74 9.19 -3.93
N ALA A 115 -5.97 9.58 -3.57
CA ALA A 115 -7.06 8.64 -3.36
C ALA A 115 -7.31 7.73 -4.58
N ILE A 116 -7.22 8.26 -5.81
CA ILE A 116 -7.38 7.45 -7.03
C ILE A 116 -6.34 6.32 -7.08
N PHE A 117 -5.08 6.59 -6.73
CA PHE A 117 -4.03 5.55 -6.71
C PHE A 117 -4.29 4.51 -5.62
N VAL A 118 -4.74 4.92 -4.43
CA VAL A 118 -5.10 4.00 -3.33
C VAL A 118 -6.24 3.08 -3.74
N TYR A 119 -7.34 3.64 -4.27
CA TYR A 119 -8.48 2.84 -4.70
C TYR A 119 -8.16 1.97 -5.92
N ALA A 120 -7.34 2.47 -6.86
CA ALA A 120 -6.85 1.67 -7.98
C ALA A 120 -6.03 0.48 -7.49
N LEU A 121 -5.09 0.70 -6.55
CA LEU A 121 -4.29 -0.38 -5.99
C LEU A 121 -5.16 -1.45 -5.32
N ILE A 122 -6.10 -1.04 -4.46
CA ILE A 122 -7.05 -1.97 -3.81
C ILE A 122 -7.82 -2.77 -4.87
N ALA A 123 -8.38 -2.08 -5.87
CA ALA A 123 -9.15 -2.70 -6.94
C ALA A 123 -8.30 -3.69 -7.74
N LEU A 124 -7.05 -3.35 -8.05
CA LEU A 124 -6.14 -4.19 -8.83
C LEU A 124 -5.69 -5.42 -8.06
N VAL A 125 -5.32 -5.30 -6.78
CA VAL A 125 -4.91 -6.44 -5.97
C VAL A 125 -6.08 -7.41 -5.76
N LEU A 126 -7.29 -6.89 -5.52
CA LEU A 126 -8.50 -7.70 -5.31
C LEU A 126 -9.19 -8.15 -6.60
N HIS A 127 -8.73 -7.66 -7.76
CA HIS A 127 -9.32 -7.98 -9.05
C HIS A 127 -9.36 -9.49 -9.28
N ARG A 128 -10.41 -9.97 -9.97
CA ARG A 128 -10.58 -11.40 -10.25
C ARG A 128 -9.35 -12.02 -10.91
N GLN A 129 -8.77 -11.35 -11.91
CA GLN A 129 -7.55 -11.83 -12.57
C GLN A 129 -6.36 -11.99 -11.60
N SER A 130 -6.19 -11.05 -10.67
CA SER A 130 -5.13 -11.11 -9.65
C SER A 130 -5.34 -12.29 -8.70
N ARG A 131 -6.59 -12.52 -8.27
CA ARG A 131 -6.96 -13.63 -7.38
C ARG A 131 -6.84 -15.00 -8.05
N ASP A 132 -7.34 -15.14 -9.27
CA ASP A 132 -7.29 -16.39 -10.04
C ASP A 132 -5.83 -16.79 -10.33
N TYR A 133 -4.99 -15.80 -10.66
CA TYR A 133 -3.54 -16.00 -10.84
C TYR A 133 -2.85 -16.37 -9.53
N GLN A 134 -3.15 -15.66 -8.44
CA GLN A 134 -2.58 -15.96 -7.13
C GLN A 134 -2.93 -17.38 -6.69
N GLN A 135 -4.18 -17.82 -6.87
CA GLN A 135 -4.62 -19.15 -6.47
C GLN A 135 -3.90 -20.26 -7.25
N SER A 136 -3.59 -20.00 -8.52
CA SER A 136 -3.01 -21.00 -9.43
C SER A 136 -1.48 -21.10 -9.33
N TYR A 137 -0.79 -19.96 -9.15
CA TYR A 137 0.66 -19.88 -9.32
C TYR A 137 1.43 -19.58 -8.03
N PHE A 138 0.78 -19.00 -7.01
CA PHE A 138 1.53 -18.59 -5.82
C PHE A 138 1.75 -19.79 -4.91
N ALA A 139 2.95 -19.87 -4.32
CA ALA A 139 3.36 -20.90 -3.37
C ALA A 139 3.43 -20.37 -1.94
#